data_AF-A0A915HKE2-F1
#
_entry.id   AF-A0A915HKE2-F1
#
_cell.length_a   1.000
_cell.length_b   1.000
_cell.length_c   1.000
_cell.angle_alpha   90.00
_cell.angle_beta   90.00
_cell.angle_gamma   90.00
#
_symmetry.space_group_name_H-M   'P 1'
#
loop_
_entity.id
_entity.type
_entity.pdbx_description
1 polymer ?
#
loop_
_entity_poly.entity_id
_entity_poly.type
_entity_poly.pdbx_seq_one_letter_code
_entity_poly.pdbx_strand_id
1 'polypeptide(L)'
;MDGYNKAKENKCLYVVLVMSVYWVTEVLPLPVTALLPLVLYPVLGVMEADVDSLLLFMGGYFIAIAFEYSDLHRRLALKSLLMVGGDVKK
;
A
#
# COMPACT_ATOMS: atom_id res chain seq x y z
N MET A 1 -13.14 -31.86 11.67
CA MET A 1 -12.35 -30.89 10.86
C MET A 1 -13.12 -29.60 10.54
N ASP A 2 -14.46 -29.59 10.47
CA ASP A 2 -15.22 -28.43 9.96
C ASP A 2 -15.15 -27.16 10.83
N GLY A 3 -15.01 -27.30 12.15
CA GLY A 3 -14.91 -26.14 13.06
C GLY A 3 -13.64 -25.29 12.86
N TYR A 4 -12.53 -25.92 12.41
CA TYR A 4 -11.27 -25.21 12.17
C TYR A 4 -11.33 -24.30 10.94
N ASN A 5 -11.94 -24.79 9.84
CA ASN A 5 -12.15 -23.98 8.63
C ASN A 5 -13.10 -22.81 8.89
N LYS A 6 -14.18 -23.03 9.64
CA LYS A 6 -15.13 -21.98 10.00
C LYS A 6 -14.47 -20.84 10.80
N ALA A 7 -13.55 -21.18 11.70
CA ALA A 7 -12.79 -20.18 12.46
C ALA A 7 -11.87 -19.34 11.55
N LYS A 8 -11.24 -19.97 10.55
CA LYS A 8 -10.41 -19.27 9.55
C LYS A 8 -11.25 -18.37 8.64
N GLU A 9 -12.38 -18.88 8.15
CA GLU A 9 -13.35 -18.13 7.34
C GLU A 9 -13.84 -16.87 8.07
N ASN A 10 -14.21 -17.00 9.35
CA ASN A 10 -14.67 -15.87 10.16
C ASN A 10 -13.58 -14.79 10.33
N LYS A 11 -12.32 -15.19 10.50
CA LYS A 11 -11.18 -14.26 10.59
C LYS A 11 -10.92 -13.54 9.26
N CYS A 12 -11.01 -14.24 8.12
CA CYS A 12 -10.93 -13.60 6.81
C CYS A 12 -12.03 -12.55 6.64
N LEU A 13 -13.26 -12.92 6.98
CA LEU A 13 -14.44 -12.06 6.87
C LEU A 13 -14.30 -10.81 7.74
N TYR A 14 -13.75 -10.96 8.94
CA TYR A 14 -13.40 -9.84 9.82
C TYR A 14 -12.42 -8.87 9.15
N VAL A 15 -11.31 -9.36 8.57
CA VAL A 15 -10.33 -8.51 7.86
C VAL A 15 -10.99 -7.78 6.68
N VAL A 16 -11.81 -8.48 5.89
CA VAL A 16 -12.52 -7.88 4.75
C VAL A 16 -13.47 -6.76 5.19
N LEU A 17 -14.23 -6.96 6.27
CA LEU A 17 -15.13 -5.94 6.81
C LEU A 17 -14.35 -4.72 7.31
N VAL A 18 -13.27 -4.95 8.05
CA VAL A 18 -12.37 -3.86 8.52
C VAL A 18 -11.83 -3.08 7.32
N MET A 19 -11.31 -3.77 6.30
CA MET A 19 -10.78 -3.14 5.08
C MET A 19 -11.86 -2.34 4.34
N SER A 20 -13.06 -2.89 4.23
CA SER A 20 -14.19 -2.23 3.56
C SER A 20 -14.56 -0.93 4.26
N VAL A 21 -14.61 -0.92 5.59
CA VAL A 21 -14.88 0.30 6.36
C VAL A 21 -13.77 1.31 6.17
N TYR A 22 -12.50 0.91 6.25
CA TYR A 22 -11.37 1.83 6.08
C TYR A 22 -11.26 2.42 4.67
N TRP A 23 -11.64 1.68 3.63
CA TRP A 23 -11.72 2.21 2.27
C TRP A 23 -12.86 3.20 2.08
N VAL A 24 -14.06 2.91 2.60
CA VAL A 24 -15.21 3.81 2.46
C VAL A 24 -15.07 5.08 3.29
N THR A 25 -14.45 4.98 4.46
CA THR A 25 -14.30 6.11 5.39
C THR A 25 -13.09 6.99 5.10
N GLU A 26 -12.18 6.57 4.21
CA GLU A 26 -10.93 7.26 3.86
C GLU A 26 -10.15 7.83 5.06
N VAL A 27 -10.25 7.18 6.23
CA VAL A 27 -9.64 7.65 7.49
C VAL A 27 -8.11 7.68 7.40
N LEU A 28 -7.54 6.80 6.58
CA LEU A 28 -6.11 6.71 6.32
C LEU A 28 -5.81 6.89 4.83
N PRO A 29 -4.61 7.38 4.46
CA PRO A 29 -4.17 7.41 3.07
C PRO A 29 -4.30 6.02 2.44
N LEU A 30 -4.86 5.95 1.23
CA LEU A 30 -5.00 4.71 0.45
C LEU A 30 -3.80 3.75 0.51
N PRO A 31 -2.53 4.21 0.37
CA PRO A 31 -1.38 3.30 0.48
C PRO A 31 -1.22 2.68 1.87
N VAL A 32 -1.58 3.40 2.94
CA VAL A 32 -1.53 2.86 4.32
C VAL A 32 -2.64 1.84 4.53
N THR A 33 -3.84 2.13 4.04
CA THR A 33 -4.98 1.20 4.12
C THR A 33 -4.69 -0.10 3.38
N ALA A 34 -3.99 -0.05 2.25
CA ALA A 34 -3.59 -1.24 1.49
C ALA A 34 -2.58 -2.15 2.23
N LEU A 35 -1.88 -1.65 3.26
CA LEU A 35 -0.91 -2.42 4.06
C LEU A 35 -1.55 -3.17 5.24
N LEU A 36 -2.75 -2.77 5.69
CA LEU A 36 -3.47 -3.44 6.77
C LEU A 36 -3.62 -4.97 6.60
N PRO A 37 -4.01 -5.53 5.44
CA PRO A 37 -4.21 -6.96 5.29
C PRO A 37 -2.87 -7.70 5.34
N LEU A 38 -1.80 -7.09 4.81
CA LEU A 38 -0.44 -7.65 4.85
C LEU A 38 0.01 -7.95 6.28
N VAL A 39 -0.44 -7.16 7.25
CA VAL A 39 -0.15 -7.34 8.68
C VAL A 39 -1.24 -8.16 9.39
N LEU A 40 -2.51 -7.90 9.10
CA LEU A 40 -3.64 -8.54 9.79
C LEU A 40 -3.77 -10.04 9.46
N TYR A 41 -3.54 -10.44 8.20
CA TYR A 41 -3.62 -11.84 7.80
C TYR A 41 -2.65 -12.76 8.57
N PRO A 42 -1.35 -12.42 8.71
CA PRO A 42 -0.44 -13.21 9.53
C PRO A 42 -0.69 -13.10 11.03
N VAL A 43 -1.04 -11.93 11.55
CA VAL A 43 -1.34 -11.76 12.99
C VAL A 43 -2.55 -12.61 13.42
N LEU A 44 -3.56 -12.74 12.56
CA LEU A 44 -4.74 -13.56 12.83
C LEU A 44 -4.51 -15.06 12.57
N GLY A 45 -3.34 -15.45 12.05
CA GLY A 45 -3.01 -16.83 11.71
C GLY A 45 -3.84 -17.38 10.56
N VAL A 46 -4.32 -16.52 9.67
CA VAL A 46 -5.08 -16.91 8.47
C VAL A 46 -4.11 -17.37 7.37
N MET A 47 -3.01 -16.66 7.21
CA MET A 47 -1.95 -16.96 6.25
C MET A 47 -0.60 -16.82 6.94
N GLU A 48 0.40 -17.60 6.54
CA GLU A 48 1.76 -17.41 7.06
C GLU A 48 2.32 -16.07 6.55
N ALA A 49 3.11 -15.41 7.39
CA ALA A 49 3.78 -14.18 7.01
C ALA A 49 4.86 -14.49 5.98
N ASP A 50 4.69 -14.00 4.75
CA ASP A 50 5.76 -14.04 3.76
C ASP A 50 6.72 -12.88 3.99
N VAL A 51 7.86 -13.18 4.61
CA VAL A 51 8.90 -12.22 4.94
C VAL A 51 9.46 -11.52 3.69
N ASP A 52 9.49 -12.21 2.55
CA ASP A 52 10.01 -11.66 1.29
C ASP A 52 9.06 -10.60 0.75
N SER A 53 7.75 -10.89 0.77
CA SER A 53 6.71 -9.93 0.41
C SER A 53 6.71 -8.71 1.36
N LEU A 54 6.81 -8.93 2.67
CA LEU A 54 6.87 -7.82 3.64
C LEU A 54 8.10 -6.94 3.42
N LEU A 55 9.26 -7.53 3.17
CA LEU A 55 10.50 -6.80 2.92
C LEU A 55 10.44 -6.02 1.60
N LEU A 56 9.82 -6.59 0.55
CA LEU A 56 9.61 -5.90 -0.73
C LEU A 56 8.67 -4.69 -0.58
N PHE A 57 7.56 -4.85 0.14
CA PHE A 57 6.63 -3.76 0.42
C PHE A 57 7.31 -2.66 1.26
N MET A 58 8.04 -3.06 2.30
CA MET A 58 8.75 -2.12 3.17
C MET A 58 9.89 -1.40 2.42
N GLY A 59 10.64 -2.12 1.58
CA GLY A 59 11.64 -1.54 0.69
C GLY A 59 11.04 -0.55 -0.31
N GLY A 60 9.91 -0.89 -0.92
CA GLY A 60 9.17 0.02 -1.80
C GLY A 60 8.70 1.29 -1.08
N TYR A 61 8.24 1.15 0.17
CA TYR A 61 7.82 2.28 1.01
C TYR A 61 9.00 3.21 1.36
N PHE A 62 10.15 2.65 1.77
CA PHE A 62 11.35 3.46 2.03
C PHE A 62 11.87 4.16 0.78
N ILE A 63 11.81 3.51 -0.38
CA ILE A 63 12.15 4.12 -1.66
C ILE A 63 11.19 5.28 -1.98
N ALA A 64 9.89 5.10 -1.77
CA ALA A 64 8.90 6.18 -1.97
C ALA A 64 9.19 7.40 -1.08
N ILE A 65 9.50 7.17 0.20
CA ILE A 65 9.91 8.23 1.13
C ILE A 65 11.21 8.89 0.66
N ALA A 66 12.23 8.11 0.29
CA ALA A 66 13.50 8.65 -0.18
C ALA A 66 13.32 9.50 -1.45
N PHE A 67 12.41 9.12 -2.34
CA PHE A 67 12.03 9.90 -3.51
C PHE A 67 11.33 11.21 -3.15
N GLU A 68 10.49 11.20 -2.13
CA GLU A 68 9.84 12.39 -1.59
C GLU A 68 10.87 13.36 -0.99
N TYR A 69 11.75 12.89 -0.11
CA TYR A 69 12.83 13.70 0.48
C TYR A 69 13.82 14.25 -0.53
N SER A 70 14.04 13.55 -1.65
CA SER A 70 14.94 14.01 -2.72
C SER A 70 14.27 15.04 -3.64
N ASP A 71 13.02 15.44 -3.38
CA ASP A 71 12.19 16.31 -4.23
C ASP A 71 12.18 15.85 -5.70
N LEU A 72 12.34 14.54 -5.95
CA LEU A 72 12.55 14.04 -7.29
C LEU A 72 11.32 14.30 -8.17
N HIS A 73 10.13 14.19 -7.59
CA HIS A 73 8.87 14.51 -8.23
C HIS A 73 8.86 15.96 -8.79
N ARG A 74 9.38 16.93 -8.03
CA ARG A 74 9.51 18.33 -8.47
C ARG A 74 10.57 18.48 -9.56
N ARG A 75 11.71 17.81 -9.43
CA ARG A 75 12.77 17.83 -10.47
C ARG A 75 12.27 17.25 -11.79
N LEU A 76 11.51 16.16 -11.75
CA LEU A 76 10.90 15.53 -12.92
C LEU A 76 9.84 16.42 -13.55
N ALA A 77 8.97 17.05 -12.74
CA ALA A 77 7.95 17.98 -13.22
C ALA A 77 8.55 19.22 -13.90
N LEU A 78 9.62 19.80 -13.34
CA LEU A 78 10.34 20.92 -13.95
C LEU A 78 11.03 20.50 -15.26
N LYS A 79 11.62 19.29 -15.29
CA LYS A 79 12.30 18.78 -16.48
C LYS A 79 11.32 18.50 -17.63
N SER A 80 10.13 17.95 -17.33
CA SER A 80 9.08 17.76 -18.33
C SER A 80 8.52 19.10 -18.81
N LEU A 81 8.32 20.08 -17.91
CA LEU A 81 7.89 21.43 -18.27
C LEU A 81 8.90 22.14 -19.18
N LEU A 82 10.20 22.02 -18.93
CA LEU A 82 11.24 22.63 -19.78
C LEU A 82 11.38 21.91 -21.13
N MET A 83 11.18 20.58 -21.17
CA MET A 83 11.18 19.83 -22.43
C MET A 83 10.02 20.22 -23.34
N VAL A 84 8.81 20.38 -22.78
CA VAL A 84 7.61 20.73 -23.56
C VAL A 84 7.50 22.24 -23.79
N GLY A 85 7.80 23.05 -22.78
CA GLY A 85 7.76 24.52 -22.84
C GLY A 85 8.98 25.16 -23.54
N GLY A 86 10.02 24.40 -23.87
CA GLY A 86 11.16 24.87 -24.65
C GLY A 86 10.83 25.15 -26.11
N ASP A 87 9.71 24.62 -26.63
CA ASP A 87 9.17 24.96 -27.96
C ASP A 87 8.00 25.93 -27.80
N VAL A 88 8.29 27.15 -27.32
CA VAL A 88 7.38 28.29 -27.56
C VAL A 88 7.44 28.59 -29.05
N LYS A 89 6.67 27.81 -29.82
CA LYS A 89 6.39 28.10 -31.21
C LYS A 89 5.63 29.41 -31.24
N LYS A 90 6.29 30.45 -31.75
CA LYS A 90 5.72 31.78 -32.01
C LYS A 90 4.44 31.69 -32.82
#